data_AF-A0A950JNB1-F1
#
_entry.id   AF-A0A950JNB1-F1
#
_cell.length_a   1.000
_cell.length_b   1.000
_cell.length_c   1.000
_cell.angle_alpha   90.00
_cell.angle_beta   90.00
_cell.angle_gamma   90.00
#
_symmetry.space_group_name_H-M   'P 1'
#
loop_
_entity.id
_entity.type
_entity.pdbx_description
1 polymer ?
#
loop_
_entity_poly.entity_id
_entity_poly.type
_entity_poly.pdbx_seq_one_letter_code
_entity_poly.pdbx_strand_id
1 'polypeptide(L)'
;MAAARSSRPISRKPKRRSVPPPAENAKRSPLAPTQIPKLPPLAGVRLATGSAGIRYRDRADVLLVTLAPGTQAAGVFTQSKTASAPVEWCRTQLGSGTARGLVVNSGNANAFTGRVGYEAAEAVARSAAASVSCSAREVFLASTG
;
A
#
# COMPACT_ATOMS: atom_id res chain seq x y z
N MET A 1 -8.59 16.65 -47.20
CA MET A 1 -7.60 17.43 -46.41
C MET A 1 -7.65 16.94 -44.96
N ALA A 2 -6.72 16.05 -44.58
CA ALA A 2 -6.64 15.50 -43.22
C ALA A 2 -5.61 16.29 -42.41
N ALA A 3 -6.03 16.89 -41.29
CA ALA A 3 -5.14 17.62 -40.38
C ALA A 3 -4.44 16.64 -39.44
N ALA A 4 -3.12 16.55 -39.55
CA ALA A 4 -2.26 15.74 -38.69
C ALA A 4 -2.30 16.26 -37.25
N ARG A 5 -2.65 15.38 -36.29
CA ARG A 5 -2.54 15.68 -34.86
C ARG A 5 -1.07 15.60 -34.44
N SER A 6 -0.49 16.75 -34.13
CA SER A 6 0.82 16.90 -33.51
C SER A 6 0.89 16.14 -32.17
N SER A 7 1.59 15.02 -32.14
CA SER A 7 1.93 14.29 -30.91
C SER A 7 2.97 15.08 -30.12
N ARG A 8 2.54 15.80 -29.07
CA ARG A 8 3.48 16.34 -28.08
C ARG A 8 4.17 15.19 -27.35
N PRO A 9 5.51 15.20 -27.21
CA PRO A 9 6.22 14.15 -26.47
C PRO A 9 5.81 14.20 -25.01
N ILE A 10 5.48 13.02 -24.46
CA ILE A 10 5.16 12.84 -23.05
C ILE A 10 6.39 13.29 -22.24
N SER A 11 6.14 14.26 -21.36
CA SER A 11 7.09 14.84 -20.41
C SER A 11 7.96 13.77 -19.73
N ARG A 12 9.27 14.04 -19.64
CA ARG A 12 10.28 13.19 -19.00
C ARG A 12 9.81 12.80 -17.59
N LYS A 13 9.68 11.49 -17.32
CA LYS A 13 9.39 10.98 -15.96
C LYS A 13 10.38 11.61 -14.97
N PRO A 14 9.93 12.20 -13.85
CA PRO A 14 10.84 12.80 -12.88
C PRO A 14 11.83 11.75 -12.38
N LYS A 15 13.13 12.11 -12.31
CA LYS A 15 14.17 11.23 -11.75
C LYS A 15 13.80 10.89 -10.30
N ARG A 16 13.54 9.60 -10.02
CA ARG A 16 13.28 9.10 -8.67
C ARG A 16 14.48 9.42 -7.77
N ARG A 17 14.23 9.92 -6.57
CA ARG A 17 15.28 10.31 -5.62
C ARG A 17 15.82 9.08 -4.89
N SER A 18 17.13 9.03 -4.65
CA SER A 18 17.72 8.12 -3.67
C SER A 18 17.24 8.51 -2.27
N VAL A 19 17.21 7.55 -1.35
CA VAL A 19 16.99 7.83 0.07
C VAL A 19 18.09 8.79 0.54
N PRO A 20 17.75 9.98 1.06
CA PRO A 20 18.73 10.79 1.77
C PRO A 20 19.19 9.99 3.00
N PRO A 21 20.49 10.02 3.35
CA PRO A 21 20.97 9.35 4.56
C PRO A 21 20.15 9.81 5.76
N PRO A 22 19.91 8.93 6.76
CA PRO A 22 19.27 9.35 8.00
C PRO A 22 19.96 10.61 8.51
N ALA A 23 19.21 11.66 8.82
CA ALA A 23 19.81 12.87 9.36
C ALA A 23 20.52 12.47 10.66
N GLU A 24 21.84 12.65 10.68
CA GLU A 24 22.77 12.19 11.72
C GLU A 24 22.38 12.68 13.13
N ASN A 25 21.54 13.72 13.21
CA ASN A 25 21.01 14.33 14.43
C ASN A 25 19.49 14.53 14.42
N ALA A 26 18.71 13.67 13.75
CA ALA A 26 17.24 13.75 13.84
C ALA A 26 16.80 13.61 15.32
N LYS A 27 16.33 14.72 15.90
CA LYS A 27 15.83 14.75 17.28
C LYS A 27 14.71 13.71 17.41
N ARG A 28 14.94 12.68 18.22
CA ARG A 28 13.99 11.57 18.43
C ARG A 28 12.64 12.17 18.82
N SER A 29 11.57 11.74 18.16
CA SER A 29 10.23 12.25 18.45
C SER A 29 9.93 12.09 19.95
N PRO A 30 9.34 13.10 20.62
CA PRO A 30 8.92 12.98 22.01
C PRO A 30 7.86 11.88 22.20
N LEU A 31 7.20 11.46 21.12
CA LEU A 31 6.23 10.36 21.10
C LEU A 31 6.87 9.00 20.81
N ALA A 32 8.16 8.94 20.47
CA ALA A 32 8.82 7.68 20.18
C ALA A 32 8.99 6.89 21.48
N PRO A 33 8.41 5.68 21.59
CA PRO A 33 8.51 4.89 22.82
C PRO A 33 9.97 4.62 23.15
N THR A 34 10.39 4.81 24.40
CA THR A 34 11.78 4.57 24.86
C THR A 34 12.21 3.12 24.68
N GLN A 35 11.27 2.17 24.75
CA GLN A 35 11.50 0.76 24.52
C GLN A 35 10.48 0.23 23.52
N ILE A 36 10.94 -0.58 22.57
CA ILE A 36 10.06 -1.33 21.65
C ILE A 36 9.97 -2.76 22.18
N PRO A 37 8.78 -3.28 22.52
CA PRO A 37 8.65 -4.64 23.00
C PRO A 37 9.06 -5.63 21.91
N LYS A 38 9.79 -6.68 22.30
CA LYS A 38 10.09 -7.79 21.40
C LYS A 38 8.83 -8.64 21.23
N LEU A 39 8.16 -8.48 20.10
CA LEU A 39 6.95 -9.23 19.79
C LEU A 39 7.32 -10.66 19.32
N PRO A 40 6.76 -11.72 19.90
CA PRO A 40 6.93 -13.07 19.39
C PRO A 40 6.23 -13.21 18.02
N PRO A 41 6.66 -14.17 17.18
CA PRO A 41 5.92 -14.50 15.96
C PRO A 41 4.46 -14.86 16.29
N LEU A 42 3.53 -14.31 15.53
CA LEU A 42 2.11 -14.67 15.64
C LEU A 42 1.82 -15.84 14.70
N ALA A 43 1.32 -16.94 15.24
CA ALA A 43 0.96 -18.11 14.45
C ALA A 43 -0.03 -17.74 13.33
N GLY A 44 0.22 -18.25 12.12
CA GLY A 44 -0.63 -17.96 10.95
C GLY A 44 -0.40 -16.59 10.31
N VAL A 45 0.56 -15.79 10.79
CA VAL A 45 0.93 -14.50 10.19
C VAL A 45 2.37 -14.55 9.69
N ARG A 46 2.59 -14.13 8.44
CA ARG A 46 3.94 -13.94 7.89
C ARG A 46 4.07 -12.55 7.30
N LEU A 47 5.24 -11.94 7.48
CA LEU A 47 5.54 -10.59 7.04
C LEU A 47 6.70 -10.65 6.03
N ALA A 48 6.58 -9.90 4.94
CA ALA A 48 7.66 -9.67 4.00
C ALA A 48 7.67 -8.21 3.58
N THR A 49 8.85 -7.60 3.48
CA THR A 49 9.02 -6.23 2.99
C THR A 49 9.83 -6.22 1.70
N GLY A 50 9.61 -5.21 0.88
CA GLY A 50 10.30 -5.05 -0.39
C GLY A 50 10.44 -3.59 -0.79
N SER A 51 11.33 -3.36 -1.75
CA SER A 51 11.60 -2.06 -2.36
C SER A 51 11.03 -2.02 -3.78
N ALA A 52 9.81 -1.51 -3.93
CA ALA A 52 9.19 -1.24 -5.23
C ALA A 52 9.62 0.12 -5.82
N GLY A 53 10.27 0.96 -5.00
CA GLY A 53 10.83 2.23 -5.42
C GLY A 53 9.78 3.31 -5.69
N ILE A 54 8.62 3.24 -5.04
CA ILE A 54 7.40 4.04 -5.25
C ILE A 54 7.67 5.54 -5.20
N ARG A 55 8.40 6.00 -4.18
CA ARG A 55 8.85 7.40 -4.05
C ARG A 55 10.37 7.52 -3.96
N TYR A 56 11.00 6.70 -3.13
CA TYR A 56 12.44 6.68 -2.92
C TYR A 56 13.03 5.33 -3.34
N ARG A 57 14.26 5.31 -3.86
CA ARG A 57 15.00 4.07 -4.13
C ARG A 57 15.78 3.60 -2.91
N ASP A 58 16.09 2.31 -2.84
CA ASP A 58 16.97 1.71 -1.82
C ASP A 58 16.39 1.77 -0.38
N ARG A 59 15.05 1.76 -0.28
CA ARG A 59 14.32 1.66 0.99
C ARG A 59 13.11 0.76 0.81
N ALA A 60 12.83 -0.05 1.82
CA ALA A 60 11.59 -0.83 1.85
C ALA A 60 10.39 0.12 1.91
N ASP A 61 9.48 -0.03 0.95
CA ASP A 61 8.31 0.82 0.79
C ASP A 61 7.02 0.04 0.53
N VAL A 62 7.11 -1.29 0.46
CA VAL A 62 5.99 -2.22 0.42
C VAL A 62 6.14 -3.26 1.53
N LEU A 63 5.03 -3.55 2.21
CA LEU A 63 4.85 -4.66 3.14
C LEU A 63 3.75 -5.57 2.58
N LEU A 64 4.00 -6.86 2.58
CA LEU A 64 3.00 -7.91 2.40
C LEU A 64 2.87 -8.70 3.70
N VAL A 65 1.64 -8.77 4.20
CA VAL A 65 1.25 -9.67 5.28
C VAL A 65 0.43 -10.80 4.67
N THR A 66 0.80 -12.04 4.94
CA THR A 66 -0.01 -13.22 4.57
C THR A 66 -0.64 -13.81 5.82
N LEU A 67 -1.91 -14.17 5.71
CA LEU A 67 -2.74 -14.67 6.80
C LEU A 67 -3.18 -16.10 6.50
N ALA A 68 -3.16 -16.95 7.52
CA ALA A 68 -3.58 -18.33 7.42
C ALA A 68 -5.05 -18.44 6.97
N PRO A 69 -5.42 -19.52 6.25
CA PRO A 69 -6.82 -19.82 5.95
C PRO A 69 -7.70 -19.78 7.21
N GLY A 70 -8.93 -19.26 7.08
CA GLY A 70 -9.85 -19.11 8.22
C GLY A 70 -9.63 -17.86 9.08
N THR A 71 -8.71 -16.96 8.69
CA THR A 71 -8.52 -15.69 9.40
C THR A 71 -9.73 -14.78 9.21
N GLN A 72 -10.32 -14.36 10.34
CA GLN A 72 -11.43 -13.41 10.38
C GLN A 72 -10.90 -11.97 10.40
N ALA A 73 -11.62 -11.08 9.74
CA ALA A 73 -11.24 -9.68 9.59
C ALA A 73 -12.35 -8.75 10.11
N ALA A 74 -11.93 -7.77 10.90
CA ALA A 74 -12.71 -6.61 11.29
C ALA A 74 -11.85 -5.36 11.08
N GLY A 75 -12.48 -4.23 10.80
CA GLY A 75 -11.76 -3.00 10.51
C GLY A 75 -12.63 -1.77 10.66
N VAL A 76 -11.99 -0.66 11.05
CA VAL A 76 -12.57 0.67 11.03
C VAL A 76 -11.81 1.51 10.01
N PHE A 77 -12.53 2.41 9.35
CA PHE A 77 -11.96 3.26 8.30
C PHE A 77 -12.21 4.74 8.64
N THR A 78 -11.39 5.63 8.09
CA THR A 78 -11.57 7.08 8.24
C THR A 78 -12.99 7.49 7.87
N GLN A 79 -13.55 8.51 8.54
CA GLN A 79 -14.84 9.12 8.18
C GLN A 79 -14.68 10.27 7.17
N SER A 80 -13.45 10.55 6.71
CA SER A 80 -13.21 11.61 5.73
C SER A 80 -14.03 11.40 4.46
N LYS A 81 -14.60 12.50 3.93
CA LYS A 81 -15.25 12.54 2.61
C LYS A 81 -14.27 12.34 1.46
N THR A 82 -12.97 12.39 1.75
CA THR A 82 -11.87 12.27 0.78
C THR A 82 -11.05 11.01 1.02
N ALA A 83 -11.76 9.90 1.28
CA ALA A 83 -11.14 8.59 1.44
C ALA A 83 -10.30 8.23 0.20
N SER A 84 -9.16 7.56 0.43
CA SER A 84 -8.33 7.07 -0.66
C SER A 84 -8.92 5.82 -1.28
N ALA A 85 -8.56 5.52 -2.53
CA ALA A 85 -9.05 4.32 -3.22
C ALA A 85 -8.79 3.00 -2.46
N PRO A 86 -7.64 2.80 -1.76
CA PRO A 86 -7.43 1.63 -0.90
C PRO A 86 -8.42 1.53 0.26
N VAL A 87 -8.84 2.66 0.84
CA VAL A 87 -9.86 2.66 1.91
C VAL A 87 -11.21 2.24 1.34
N GLU A 88 -11.59 2.77 0.18
CA GLU A 88 -12.83 2.38 -0.49
C GLU A 88 -12.84 0.89 -0.86
N TRP A 89 -11.73 0.38 -1.41
CA TRP A 89 -11.54 -1.04 -1.67
C TRP A 89 -11.79 -1.88 -0.41
N CYS A 90 -11.11 -1.55 0.69
CA CYS A 90 -11.22 -2.29 1.93
C CYS A 90 -12.62 -2.27 2.52
N ARG A 91 -13.36 -1.15 2.42
CA ARG A 91 -14.76 -1.08 2.83
C ARG A 91 -15.63 -2.07 2.06
N THR A 92 -15.43 -2.19 0.74
CA THR A 92 -16.17 -3.16 -0.09
C THR A 92 -15.85 -4.60 0.30
N GLN A 93 -14.59 -4.90 0.61
CA GLN A 93 -14.17 -6.27 0.92
C GLN A 93 -14.50 -6.73 2.35
N LEU A 94 -14.53 -5.80 3.31
CA LEU A 94 -14.73 -6.11 4.73
C LEU A 94 -16.07 -6.82 5.00
N GLY A 95 -17.08 -6.63 4.14
CA GLY A 95 -18.37 -7.31 4.26
C GLY A 95 -18.27 -8.85 4.23
N SER A 96 -17.19 -9.41 3.68
CA SER A 96 -16.94 -10.86 3.71
C SER A 96 -16.42 -11.37 5.07
N GLY A 97 -15.91 -10.48 5.93
CA GLY A 97 -15.40 -10.82 7.26
C GLY A 97 -14.16 -11.72 7.29
N THR A 98 -13.49 -11.93 6.16
CA THR A 98 -12.32 -12.83 6.05
C THR A 98 -11.13 -12.11 5.42
N ALA A 99 -9.91 -12.53 5.75
CA ALA A 99 -8.70 -12.00 5.16
C ALA A 99 -7.64 -13.07 4.93
N ARG A 100 -6.89 -12.93 3.85
CA ARG A 100 -5.75 -13.77 3.47
C ARG A 100 -4.50 -12.96 3.21
N GLY A 101 -4.64 -11.68 2.88
CA GLY A 101 -3.51 -10.78 2.67
C GLY A 101 -3.78 -9.35 3.09
N LEU A 102 -2.70 -8.64 3.45
CA LEU A 102 -2.68 -7.18 3.57
C LEU A 102 -1.45 -6.65 2.84
N VAL A 103 -1.66 -5.74 1.89
CA VAL A 103 -0.59 -5.02 1.20
C VAL A 103 -0.56 -3.59 1.72
N VAL A 104 0.59 -3.15 2.21
CA VAL A 104 0.80 -1.77 2.64
C VAL A 104 1.89 -1.15 1.80
N ASN A 105 1.64 0.01 1.22
CA ASN A 105 2.67 0.78 0.54
C ASN A 105 2.85 2.17 1.17
N SER A 106 4.07 2.69 1.07
CA SER A 106 4.43 4.05 1.48
C SER A 106 4.95 4.88 0.31
N GLY A 107 4.91 6.21 0.45
CA GLY A 107 5.38 7.16 -0.55
C GLY A 107 4.32 7.61 -1.57
N ASN A 108 3.13 7.01 -1.56
CA ASN A 108 1.97 7.47 -2.31
C ASN A 108 0.70 6.95 -1.63
N ALA A 109 -0.17 7.87 -1.17
CA ALA A 109 -1.41 7.54 -0.47
C ALA A 109 -2.53 7.02 -1.38
N ASN A 110 -2.41 7.17 -2.71
CA ASN A 110 -3.47 6.87 -3.68
C ASN A 110 -4.82 7.55 -3.32
N ALA A 111 -4.75 8.81 -2.87
CA ALA A 111 -5.89 9.65 -2.55
C ALA A 111 -6.16 10.64 -3.69
N PHE A 112 -7.43 10.99 -3.92
CA PHE A 112 -7.87 11.88 -5.00
C PHE A 112 -7.46 11.45 -6.42
N THR A 113 -7.35 10.15 -6.64
CA THR A 113 -6.92 9.55 -7.92
C THR A 113 -8.08 9.04 -8.78
N GLY A 114 -9.32 9.15 -8.28
CA GLY A 114 -10.54 8.75 -8.98
C GLY A 114 -10.55 7.28 -9.40
N ARG A 115 -11.25 6.98 -10.51
CA ARG A 115 -11.42 5.61 -11.02
C ARG A 115 -10.10 4.89 -11.28
N VAL A 116 -9.12 5.60 -11.85
CA VAL A 116 -7.79 5.01 -12.14
C VAL A 116 -7.08 4.59 -10.85
N GLY A 117 -7.26 5.35 -9.76
CA GLY A 117 -6.74 4.98 -8.44
C GLY A 117 -7.36 3.71 -7.88
N TYR A 118 -8.67 3.53 -8.08
CA TYR A 118 -9.39 2.33 -7.66
C TYR A 118 -8.98 1.11 -8.48
N GLU A 119 -8.90 1.23 -9.81
CA GLU A 119 -8.42 0.16 -10.69
C GLU A 119 -6.98 -0.25 -10.34
N ALA A 120 -6.12 0.71 -10.00
CA ALA A 120 -4.77 0.43 -9.53
C ALA A 120 -4.76 -0.32 -8.18
N ALA A 121 -5.62 0.06 -7.24
CA ALA A 121 -5.76 -0.64 -5.96
C ALA A 121 -6.22 -2.09 -6.19
N GLU A 122 -7.24 -2.29 -7.02
CA GLU A 122 -7.72 -3.61 -7.40
C GLU A 122 -6.63 -4.46 -8.06
N ALA A 123 -5.83 -3.88 -8.98
CA ALA A 123 -4.73 -4.59 -9.62
C ALA A 123 -3.68 -5.07 -8.59
N VAL A 124 -3.35 -4.23 -7.60
CA VAL A 124 -2.46 -4.62 -6.48
C VAL A 124 -3.08 -5.77 -5.68
N ALA A 125 -4.37 -5.70 -5.34
CA ALA A 125 -5.05 -6.77 -4.62
C ALA A 125 -5.03 -8.09 -5.40
N ARG A 126 -5.31 -8.08 -6.71
CA ARG A 126 -5.24 -9.27 -7.57
C ARG A 126 -3.83 -9.85 -7.63
N SER A 127 -2.80 -9.00 -7.77
CA SER A 127 -1.40 -9.46 -7.79
C SER A 127 -0.98 -10.11 -6.48
N ALA A 128 -1.37 -9.52 -5.35
CA ALA A 128 -1.09 -10.09 -4.04
C ALA A 128 -1.88 -11.39 -3.81
N ALA A 129 -3.15 -11.44 -4.23
CA ALA A 129 -3.99 -12.62 -4.13
C ALA A 129 -3.41 -13.81 -4.93
N ALA A 130 -2.87 -13.56 -6.12
CA ALA A 130 -2.14 -14.58 -6.88
C ALA A 130 -0.90 -15.11 -6.16
N SER A 131 -0.18 -14.23 -5.44
CA SER A 131 1.00 -14.62 -4.66
C SER A 131 0.66 -15.40 -3.39
N VAL A 132 -0.54 -15.17 -2.82
CA VAL A 132 -1.05 -15.80 -1.60
C VAL A 132 -1.95 -17.02 -1.90
N SER A 133 -2.30 -17.22 -3.17
CA SER A 133 -3.28 -18.22 -3.63
C SER A 133 -4.63 -18.06 -2.92
N CYS A 134 -5.20 -16.86 -2.98
CA CYS A 134 -6.53 -16.54 -2.42
C CYS A 134 -7.37 -15.69 -3.39
N SER A 135 -8.58 -15.34 -2.98
CA SER A 135 -9.39 -14.35 -3.71
C SER A 135 -8.85 -12.94 -3.49
N ALA A 136 -8.96 -12.07 -4.50
CA ALA A 136 -8.65 -10.65 -4.33
C ALA A 136 -9.55 -9.98 -3.28
N ARG A 137 -10.77 -10.51 -3.07
CA ARG A 137 -11.70 -10.02 -2.04
C ARG A 137 -11.22 -10.30 -0.61
N GLU A 138 -10.25 -11.21 -0.45
CA GLU A 138 -9.62 -11.51 0.85
C GLU A 138 -8.33 -10.70 1.06
N VAL A 139 -8.01 -9.76 0.16
CA VAL A 139 -6.82 -8.90 0.25
C VAL A 139 -7.22 -7.47 0.61
N PHE A 140 -6.70 -7.01 1.73
CA PHE A 140 -6.82 -5.63 2.19
C PHE A 140 -5.60 -4.81 1.77
N LEU A 141 -5.81 -3.50 1.66
CA LEU A 141 -4.82 -2.55 1.16
C LEU A 141 -4.72 -1.36 2.11
N ALA A 142 -3.51 -0.86 2.30
CA ALA A 142 -3.26 0.45 2.90
C ALA A 142 -2.18 1.20 2.13
N SER A 143 -2.39 2.50 1.92
CA SER A 143 -1.44 3.35 1.22
C SER A 143 -1.25 4.65 2.00
N THR A 144 0.01 5.07 2.14
CA THR A 144 0.37 6.32 2.82
C THR A 144 1.42 7.07 2.01
N GLY A 145 1.44 8.41 2.05
CA GLY A 145 2.32 9.22 1.22
C GLY A 145 2.34 10.69 1.58
#